data_AF-A0A1P8USU6-F1
#
_entry.id   AF-A0A1P8USU6-F1
#
_cell.length_a   1.000
_cell.length_b   1.000
_cell.length_c   1.000
_cell.angle_alpha   90.00
_cell.angle_beta   90.00
_cell.angle_gamma   90.00
#
_symmetry.space_group_name_H-M   'P 1'
#
loop_
_entity.id
_entity.type
_entity.pdbx_description
1 polymer ?
#
loop_
_entity_poly.entity_id
_entity_poly.type
_entity_poly.pdbx_seq_one_letter_code
_entity_poly.pdbx_strand_id
1 'polypeptide(L)'
;MAGLVEFDGLPEGRTRTGQKIHVEISLFGKLPKQPYDMDVLECDDSRMILRSSEQGAGVKSWKHTMVVTPAPGGSRLCDTIEIDAGLLTPAFALWAKYLYGARHKPRQRLLEEGSY
;
A
#
# COMPACT_ATOMS: atom_id res chain seq x y z
N MET A 1 18.00 4.44 -0.11
CA MET A 1 17.27 5.26 0.89
C MET A 1 16.38 4.32 1.68
N ALA A 2 16.44 4.35 3.01
CA ALA A 2 15.49 3.60 3.84
C ALA A 2 14.06 4.02 3.44
N GLY A 3 13.23 3.06 3.05
CA GLY A 3 11.82 3.30 2.76
C GLY A 3 11.11 3.79 4.02
N LEU A 4 10.03 4.56 3.86
CA LEU A 4 9.17 4.96 4.98
C LEU A 4 8.57 3.74 5.70
N VAL A 5 8.41 2.64 4.97
CA VAL A 5 7.98 1.33 5.45
C VAL A 5 8.87 0.29 4.79
N GLU A 6 9.38 -0.63 5.60
CA GLU A 6 10.10 -1.82 5.15
C GLU A 6 9.20 -3.04 5.39
N PHE A 7 9.14 -3.92 4.40
CA PHE A 7 8.36 -5.15 4.45
C PHE A 7 9.32 -6.34 4.41
N ASP A 8 9.10 -7.31 5.29
CA ASP A 8 9.81 -8.58 5.31
C ASP A 8 8.83 -9.73 5.08
N GLY A 9 9.19 -10.69 4.23
CA GLY A 9 8.34 -11.82 3.84
C GLY A 9 7.38 -11.56 2.67
N LEU A 10 7.60 -10.52 1.86
CA LEU A 10 6.78 -10.30 0.67
C LEU A 10 6.93 -11.48 -0.31
N PRO A 11 5.82 -12.04 -0.83
CA PRO A 11 5.89 -13.11 -1.81
C PRO A 11 6.42 -12.57 -3.15
N GLU A 12 7.16 -13.41 -3.86
CA GLU A 12 7.59 -13.10 -5.21
C GLU A 12 6.44 -13.23 -6.22
N GLY A 13 6.55 -12.47 -7.31
CA GLY A 13 5.64 -12.54 -8.44
C GLY A 13 4.42 -11.63 -8.33
N ARG A 14 3.38 -11.98 -9.09
CA ARG A 14 2.23 -11.10 -9.33
C ARG A 14 1.16 -11.27 -8.26
N THR A 15 0.63 -10.14 -7.79
CA THR A 15 -0.56 -10.08 -6.92
C THR A 15 -1.78 -10.69 -7.59
N ARG A 16 -2.59 -11.45 -6.84
CA ARG A 16 -3.82 -12.09 -7.34
C ARG A 16 -4.97 -11.95 -6.36
N THR A 17 -6.20 -11.88 -6.88
CA THR A 17 -7.42 -11.93 -6.06
C THR A 17 -7.43 -13.18 -5.18
N GLY A 18 -7.79 -13.01 -3.90
CA GLY A 18 -7.83 -14.08 -2.90
C GLY A 18 -6.48 -14.41 -2.27
N GLN A 19 -5.40 -13.73 -2.68
CA GLN A 19 -4.08 -13.92 -2.08
C GLN A 19 -4.05 -13.37 -0.65
N LYS A 20 -3.53 -14.17 0.27
CA LYS A 20 -3.22 -13.77 1.64
C LYS A 20 -1.73 -13.60 1.78
N ILE A 21 -1.30 -12.47 2.33
CA ILE A 21 0.10 -12.10 2.47
C ILE A 21 0.34 -11.80 3.94
N HIS A 22 1.22 -12.57 4.54
CA HIS A 22 1.65 -12.40 5.93
C HIS A 22 3.07 -11.86 5.91
N VAL A 23 3.26 -10.65 6.40
CA VAL A 23 4.55 -9.95 6.38
C VAL A 23 4.83 -9.34 7.74
N GLU A 24 6.09 -9.00 7.97
CA GLU A 24 6.44 -8.09 9.04
C GLU A 24 6.70 -6.70 8.47
N ILE A 25 6.21 -5.66 9.15
CA ILE A 25 6.50 -4.28 8.78
C ILE A 25 7.32 -3.58 9.84
N SER A 26 8.26 -2.76 9.38
CA SER A 26 8.97 -1.79 10.22
C SER A 26 8.79 -0.39 9.66
N LEU A 27 8.33 0.53 10.51
CA LEU A 27 8.28 1.94 10.17
C LEU A 27 9.69 2.54 10.25
N PHE A 28 10.11 3.20 9.17
CA PHE A 28 11.44 3.81 9.01
C PHE A 28 12.64 2.85 9.17
N GLY A 29 12.43 1.52 9.15
CA GLY A 29 13.46 0.52 9.43
C GLY A 29 14.07 0.61 10.84
N LYS A 30 13.46 1.38 11.76
CA LYS A 30 13.97 1.66 13.11
C LYS A 30 13.06 1.18 14.22
N LEU A 31 11.76 1.09 13.93
CA LEU A 31 10.79 0.57 14.89
C LEU A 31 10.77 -0.96 14.84
N PRO A 32 10.44 -1.64 15.96
CA PRO A 32 10.35 -3.09 16.00
C PRO A 32 9.44 -3.60 14.87
N LYS A 33 9.87 -4.69 14.23
CA LYS A 33 9.07 -5.41 13.25
C LYS A 33 7.76 -5.86 13.91
N GLN A 34 6.65 -5.59 13.24
CA GLN A 34 5.32 -5.96 13.70
C GLN A 34 4.63 -6.80 12.63
N PRO A 35 3.90 -7.86 13.02
CA PRO A 35 3.15 -8.68 12.08
C PRO A 35 2.05 -7.83 11.43
N TYR A 36 1.86 -8.07 10.14
CA TYR A 36 0.90 -7.36 9.31
C TYR A 36 0.33 -8.32 8.25
N ASP A 37 -0.99 -8.47 8.29
CA ASP A 37 -1.73 -9.33 7.37
C ASP A 37 -2.36 -8.50 6.27
N MET A 38 -2.25 -8.96 5.02
CA MET A 38 -2.89 -8.35 3.87
C MET A 38 -3.69 -9.40 3.10
N ASP A 39 -4.99 -9.16 2.95
CA ASP A 39 -5.88 -9.93 2.09
C ASP A 39 -6.14 -9.14 0.81
N VAL A 40 -5.76 -9.70 -0.34
CA VAL A 40 -6.07 -9.13 -1.65
C VAL A 40 -7.50 -9.50 -2.03
N LEU A 41 -8.40 -8.52 -1.96
CA LEU A 41 -9.82 -8.70 -2.21
C LEU A 41 -10.17 -8.71 -3.70
N GLU A 42 -9.49 -7.89 -4.50
CA GLU A 42 -9.74 -7.76 -5.94
C GLU A 42 -8.47 -7.29 -6.63
N CYS A 43 -8.06 -7.98 -7.69
CA CYS A 43 -7.03 -7.53 -8.63
C CYS A 43 -7.57 -7.76 -10.04
N ASP A 44 -7.96 -6.68 -10.70
CA ASP A 44 -8.62 -6.70 -12.01
C ASP A 44 -7.87 -5.81 -12.99
N ASP A 45 -7.23 -6.44 -13.97
CA ASP A 45 -6.45 -5.77 -15.01
C ASP A 45 -7.32 -5.03 -16.01
N SER A 46 -8.53 -5.53 -16.28
CA SER A 46 -9.44 -4.91 -17.25
C SER A 46 -9.99 -3.59 -16.73
N ARG A 47 -10.29 -3.55 -15.43
CA ARG A 47 -10.79 -2.37 -14.73
C ARG A 47 -9.69 -1.52 -14.12
N MET A 48 -8.46 -2.02 -14.10
CA MET A 48 -7.28 -1.40 -13.49
C MET A 48 -7.51 -1.05 -12.02
N ILE A 49 -8.03 -2.02 -11.25
CA ILE A 49 -8.37 -1.89 -9.84
C ILE A 49 -7.63 -2.94 -9.01
N LEU A 50 -7.08 -2.50 -7.88
CA LEU A 50 -6.58 -3.36 -6.82
C LEU A 50 -7.28 -2.97 -5.50
N ARG A 51 -7.80 -3.95 -4.76
CA ARG A 51 -8.36 -3.77 -3.43
C ARG A 51 -7.72 -4.74 -2.45
N SER A 52 -7.32 -4.21 -1.30
CA SER A 52 -6.82 -5.01 -0.17
C SER A 52 -7.55 -4.63 1.13
N SER A 53 -7.59 -5.59 2.04
CA SER A 53 -7.93 -5.39 3.45
C SER A 53 -6.74 -5.83 4.27
N GLU A 54 -6.29 -4.95 5.16
CA GLU A 54 -5.04 -5.15 5.89
C GLU A 54 -5.26 -4.89 7.38
N GLN A 55 -4.48 -5.54 8.23
CA GLN A 55 -4.57 -5.41 9.68
C GLN A 55 -3.21 -5.72 10.34
N GLY A 56 -3.01 -5.21 11.55
CA GLY A 56 -1.75 -5.39 12.30
C GLY A 56 -1.06 -4.06 12.58
N ALA A 57 0.12 -4.09 13.20
CA ALA A 57 0.90 -2.90 13.53
C ALA A 57 0.12 -1.71 14.17
N GLY A 58 -0.89 -2.01 14.98
CA GLY A 58 -1.73 -1.01 15.65
C GLY A 58 -2.96 -0.53 14.85
N VAL A 59 -3.19 -1.03 13.63
CA VAL A 59 -4.44 -0.82 12.88
C VAL A 59 -5.35 -2.04 12.97
N LYS A 60 -6.64 -1.80 13.20
CA LYS A 60 -7.67 -2.86 13.22
C LYS A 60 -8.13 -3.21 11.82
N SER A 61 -8.27 -2.18 10.97
CA SER A 61 -8.64 -2.34 9.58
C SER A 61 -7.98 -1.23 8.78
N TRP A 62 -7.35 -1.60 7.68
CA TRP A 62 -6.80 -0.71 6.68
C TRP A 62 -7.23 -1.22 5.32
N LYS A 63 -8.26 -0.59 4.74
CA LYS A 63 -8.76 -0.95 3.41
C LYS A 63 -8.13 -0.01 2.40
N HIS A 64 -7.47 -0.58 1.40
CA HIS A 64 -6.84 0.19 0.34
C HIS A 64 -7.52 -0.17 -0.98
N THR A 65 -8.09 0.83 -1.64
CA THR A 65 -8.52 0.74 -3.02
C THR A 65 -7.61 1.58 -3.89
N MET A 66 -7.04 0.96 -4.91
CA MET A 66 -6.14 1.57 -5.86
C MET A 66 -6.77 1.46 -7.25
N VAL A 67 -6.94 2.59 -7.93
CA VAL A 67 -7.56 2.65 -9.26
C VAL A 67 -6.66 3.43 -10.20
N VAL A 68 -6.40 2.89 -11.39
CA VAL A 68 -5.73 3.60 -12.47
C VAL A 68 -6.72 3.98 -13.54
N THR A 69 -6.79 5.25 -13.88
CA THR A 69 -7.65 5.78 -14.96
C THR A 69 -6.81 6.52 -15.99
N PRO A 70 -7.18 6.51 -17.29
CA PRO A 70 -6.55 7.36 -18.29
C PRO A 70 -6.61 8.85 -17.90
N ALA A 71 -5.57 9.60 -18.24
CA ALA A 71 -5.52 11.05 -18.04
C ALA A 71 -4.78 11.71 -19.22
N PRO A 72 -4.99 13.02 -19.49
CA PRO A 72 -4.23 13.73 -20.52
C PRO A 72 -2.72 13.61 -20.25
N GLY A 73 -1.97 13.10 -21.22
CA GLY A 73 -0.52 12.90 -21.10
C GLY A 73 -0.08 11.71 -20.26
N GLY A 74 -0.97 10.79 -19.88
CA GLY A 74 -0.59 9.55 -19.20
C GLY A 74 -1.73 8.86 -18.45
N SER A 75 -1.47 8.49 -17.21
CA SER A 75 -2.42 7.80 -16.34
C SER A 75 -2.49 8.48 -14.98
N ARG A 76 -3.64 8.36 -14.32
CA ARG A 76 -3.86 8.81 -12.94
C ARG A 76 -4.05 7.61 -12.05
N LEU A 77 -3.16 7.47 -11.06
CA LEU A 77 -3.31 6.53 -9.96
C LEU A 77 -4.03 7.23 -8.81
N CYS A 78 -5.17 6.68 -8.37
CA CYS A 78 -5.90 7.14 -7.20
C CYS A 78 -5.85 6.07 -6.11
N ASP A 79 -5.27 6.43 -4.96
CA ASP A 79 -5.25 5.62 -3.74
C ASP A 79 -6.35 6.14 -2.79
N THR A 80 -7.32 5.28 -2.44
CA THR A 80 -8.34 5.54 -1.40
C THR A 80 -8.07 4.63 -0.22
N ILE A 81 -7.89 5.20 0.96
CA ILE A 81 -7.54 4.47 2.18
C ILE A 81 -8.61 4.72 3.25
N GLU A 82 -9.22 3.65 3.74
CA GLU A 82 -10.13 3.67 4.88
C GLU A 82 -9.43 3.02 6.07
N ILE A 83 -9.29 3.77 7.17
CA ILE A 83 -8.49 3.37 8.33
C ILE A 83 -9.37 3.32 9.57
N ASP A 84 -9.30 2.21 10.30
CA ASP A 84 -9.75 2.08 11.69
C ASP A 84 -8.57 1.66 12.57
N ALA A 85 -8.17 2.56 13.47
CA ALA A 85 -7.19 2.31 14.52
C ALA A 85 -7.73 2.72 15.91
N GLY A 86 -9.06 2.71 16.08
CA GLY A 86 -9.71 3.20 17.30
C GLY A 86 -9.37 4.67 17.57
N LEU A 87 -8.93 4.99 18.78
CA LEU A 87 -8.58 6.36 19.20
C LEU A 87 -7.39 6.95 18.42
N LEU A 88 -6.54 6.10 17.83
CA LEU A 88 -5.38 6.53 17.05
C LEU A 88 -5.68 6.77 15.57
N THR A 89 -6.92 6.53 15.12
CA THR A 89 -7.34 6.77 13.73
C THR A 89 -6.87 8.11 13.14
N PRO A 90 -7.00 9.27 13.81
CA PRO A 90 -6.50 10.53 13.25
C PRO A 90 -4.99 10.55 13.05
N ALA A 91 -4.22 9.94 13.94
CA ALA A 91 -2.76 9.85 13.81
C ALA A 91 -2.37 8.96 12.61
N PHE A 92 -3.04 7.82 12.45
CA PHE A 92 -2.83 6.95 11.28
C PHE A 92 -3.28 7.60 9.97
N ALA A 93 -4.35 8.40 9.97
CA ALA A 93 -4.79 9.15 8.78
C ALA A 93 -3.76 10.21 8.35
N LEU A 94 -3.17 10.95 9.29
CA LEU A 94 -2.07 11.87 9.03
C LEU A 94 -0.84 11.14 8.48
N TRP A 95 -0.49 10.01 9.09
CA TRP A 95 0.60 9.15 8.63
C TRP A 95 0.36 8.63 7.20
N ALA A 96 -0.83 8.11 6.91
CA ALA A 96 -1.21 7.63 5.58
C ALA A 96 -1.06 8.75 4.54
N LYS A 97 -1.57 9.95 4.83
CA LYS A 97 -1.45 11.11 3.93
C LYS A 97 0.02 11.41 3.59
N TYR A 98 0.90 11.38 4.59
CA TYR A 98 2.33 11.56 4.38
C TYR A 98 2.96 10.43 3.56
N LEU A 99 2.69 9.17 3.93
CA LEU A 99 3.21 7.97 3.29
C LEU A 99 2.85 7.92 1.80
N TYR A 100 1.56 8.05 1.46
CA TYR A 100 1.10 7.98 0.07
C TYR A 100 1.53 9.20 -0.75
N GLY A 101 1.63 10.39 -0.13
CA GLY A 101 2.21 11.56 -0.78
C GLY A 101 3.67 11.36 -1.18
N ALA A 102 4.45 10.70 -0.33
CA ALA A 102 5.86 10.40 -0.59
C ALA A 102 6.08 9.32 -1.67
N ARG A 103 5.08 8.48 -1.97
CA ARG A 103 5.17 7.41 -2.97
C ARG A 103 5.14 7.91 -4.42
N HIS A 104 4.69 9.13 -4.67
CA HIS A 104 4.54 9.63 -6.04
C HIS A 104 5.88 9.70 -6.80
N LYS A 105 6.91 10.34 -6.24
CA LYS A 105 8.21 10.51 -6.91
C LYS A 105 8.92 9.18 -7.19
N PRO A 106 9.01 8.22 -6.25
CA PRO A 106 9.57 6.90 -6.53
C PRO A 106 8.81 6.15 -7.63
N ARG A 107 7.47 6.22 -7.65
CA ARG A 107 6.66 5.58 -8.71
C ARG A 107 6.96 6.16 -10.09
N GLN A 108 7.11 7.49 -10.20
CA GLN A 108 7.49 8.11 -11.46
C GLN A 108 8.87 7.65 -11.95
N ARG A 109 9.86 7.55 -11.05
CA ARG A 109 11.19 7.04 -11.39
C ARG A 109 11.16 5.60 -11.91
N LEU A 110 10.39 4.71 -11.27
CA LEU A 110 10.23 3.33 -11.74
C LEU A 110 9.66 3.26 -13.16
N LEU A 111 8.71 4.14 -13.48
CA LEU A 111 8.13 4.23 -14.82
C LEU A 111 9.12 4.79 -15.85
N GLU A 112 9.93 5.78 -15.46
CA GLU A 112 10.98 6.37 -16.32
C GLU A 112 12.10 5.38 -16.60
N GLU A 113 12.48 4.56 -15.62
CA GLU A 113 13.55 3.56 -15.72
C GLU A 113 13.08 2.25 -16.38
N GLY A 114 11.78 2.01 -16.49
CA GLY A 114 11.22 0.76 -17.02
C GLY A 114 11.38 -0.45 -16.08
N SER A 115 11.59 -0.19 -14.79
CA SER A 115 11.85 -1.20 -13.76
C SER A 115 10.53 -1.62 -13.07
N TYR A 116 9.68 -2.39 -13.76
CA TYR A 116 8.38 -2.87 -13.25
C TYR A 116 8.18 -4.38 -13.39
#